data_AF-A0A3C1Z0A6-F1
#
_entry.id   AF-A0A3C1Z0A6-F1
#
_cell.length_a   1.000
_cell.length_b   1.000
_cell.length_c   1.000
_cell.angle_alpha   90.00
_cell.angle_beta   90.00
_cell.angle_gamma   90.00
#
_symmetry.space_group_name_H-M   'P 1'
#
loop_
_entity.id
_entity.type
_entity.pdbx_description
1 polymer ?
#
loop_
_entity_poly.entity_id
_entity_poly.type
_entity_poly.pdbx_seq_one_letter_code
_entity_poly.pdbx_strand_id
1 'polypeptide(L)'
;MSRVRHVVLLLMMVATTACATGQYQPLAGAAREEVEQLKDNVYRVEYSVSSFTSQAQLDGYLQRRCAELTLREGYDFFHLAQRADVLAFSRRTSMTVTMYKGRKPAWADDVYDARDVLSRSAVVLSGD
;
A
#
# COMPACT_ATOMS: atom_id res chain seq x y z
N MET A 1 -5.61 51.33 -13.32
CA MET A 1 -5.06 50.75 -12.07
C MET A 1 -6.03 49.82 -11.32
N SER A 2 -7.34 49.86 -11.58
CA SER A 2 -8.34 48.97 -10.96
C SER A 2 -8.34 47.54 -11.51
N ARG A 3 -8.12 47.32 -12.81
CA ARG A 3 -8.20 45.96 -13.42
C ARG A 3 -7.11 44.99 -12.93
N VAL A 4 -5.89 45.47 -12.70
CA VAL A 4 -4.78 44.67 -12.15
C VAL A 4 -5.08 44.20 -10.73
N ARG A 5 -5.74 45.04 -9.92
CA ARG A 5 -6.15 44.68 -8.55
C ARG A 5 -7.22 43.58 -8.51
N HIS A 6 -8.07 43.50 -9.53
CA HIS A 6 -9.09 42.44 -9.65
C HIS A 6 -8.46 41.13 -10.15
N VAL A 7 -7.48 41.20 -11.06
CA VAL A 7 -6.75 40.02 -11.56
C VAL A 7 -5.90 39.39 -10.44
N VAL A 8 -5.26 40.19 -9.59
CA VAL A 8 -4.47 39.68 -8.45
C VAL A 8 -5.36 39.03 -7.38
N LEU A 9 -6.56 39.56 -7.12
CA LEU A 9 -7.51 38.98 -6.17
C LEU A 9 -8.12 37.66 -6.67
N LEU A 10 -8.33 37.51 -7.98
CA LEU A 10 -8.87 36.28 -8.58
C LEU A 10 -7.83 35.15 -8.63
N LEU A 11 -6.53 35.49 -8.76
CA LEU A 11 -5.44 34.52 -8.80
C LEU A 11 -5.18 33.84 -7.45
N MET A 12 -5.54 34.48 -6.33
CA MET A 12 -5.24 33.99 -4.98
C MET A 12 -6.24 32.94 -4.45
N MET A 13 -7.41 32.77 -5.10
CA MET A 13 -8.45 31.83 -4.67
C MET A 13 -8.30 30.40 -5.21
N VAL A 14 -7.32 30.12 -6.08
CA VAL A 14 -7.23 28.83 -6.81
C VAL A 14 -6.22 27.84 -6.19
N ALA A 15 -5.57 28.18 -5.07
CA ALA A 15 -4.48 27.37 -4.51
C ALA A 15 -4.88 26.32 -3.46
N THR A 16 -6.17 26.04 -3.22
CA THR A 16 -6.60 25.13 -2.13
C THR A 16 -7.49 23.98 -2.59
N THR A 17 -7.24 23.41 -3.77
CA THR A 17 -7.85 22.13 -4.14
C THR A 17 -6.80 21.04 -4.21
N ALA A 18 -7.05 19.98 -3.42
CA ALA A 18 -6.45 18.65 -3.47
C ALA A 18 -5.22 18.37 -2.58
N CYS A 19 -5.41 18.37 -1.25
CA CYS A 19 -5.03 17.18 -0.50
C CYS A 19 -6.26 16.26 -0.41
N ALA A 20 -6.67 15.71 -1.56
CA ALA A 20 -7.50 14.52 -1.55
C ALA A 20 -6.56 13.36 -1.19
N THR A 21 -6.24 13.22 0.09
CA THR A 21 -5.89 11.91 0.64
C THR A 21 -7.09 11.02 0.32
N GLY A 22 -7.02 10.32 -0.80
CA GLY A 22 -8.06 9.41 -1.26
C GLY A 22 -8.46 8.56 -0.07
N GLN A 23 -9.76 8.55 0.25
CA GLN A 23 -10.28 7.70 1.31
C GLN A 23 -9.79 6.30 1.00
N TYR A 24 -8.90 5.80 1.86
CA TYR A 24 -8.26 4.52 1.64
C TYR A 24 -9.32 3.46 1.98
N GLN A 25 -10.03 2.98 0.96
CA GLN A 25 -10.95 1.87 1.16
C GLN A 25 -10.13 0.64 1.52
N PRO A 26 -10.40 0.00 2.67
CA PRO A 26 -9.80 -1.28 2.98
C PRO A 26 -10.16 -2.28 1.89
N LEU A 27 -9.25 -3.22 1.66
CA LEU A 27 -9.48 -4.33 0.74
C LEU A 27 -10.79 -5.05 1.05
N ALA A 28 -11.58 -5.40 0.03
CA ALA A 28 -12.76 -6.25 0.21
C ALA A 28 -12.34 -7.56 0.90
N GLY A 29 -12.78 -7.74 2.15
CA GLY A 29 -12.44 -8.91 3.00
C GLY A 29 -11.53 -8.62 4.20
N ALA A 30 -10.97 -7.41 4.33
CA ALA A 30 -10.25 -7.00 5.53
C ALA A 30 -11.24 -6.63 6.65
N ALA A 31 -11.15 -7.28 7.80
CA ALA A 31 -11.85 -6.84 9.01
C ALA A 31 -11.19 -5.56 9.57
N ARG A 32 -9.87 -5.44 9.42
CA ARG A 32 -9.10 -4.26 9.81
C ARG A 32 -7.78 -4.22 9.03
N GLU A 33 -7.38 -3.04 8.60
CA GLU A 33 -6.08 -2.81 7.98
C GLU A 33 -5.44 -1.57 8.60
N GLU A 34 -4.18 -1.69 9.01
CA GLU A 34 -3.37 -0.60 9.51
C GLU A 34 -2.01 -0.59 8.82
N VAL A 35 -1.54 0.61 8.48
CA VAL A 35 -0.20 0.81 7.92
C VAL A 35 0.50 1.82 8.81
N GLU A 36 1.65 1.42 9.34
CA GLU A 36 2.49 2.25 10.19
C GLU A 36 3.87 2.39 9.56
N GLN A 37 4.36 3.61 9.43
CA GLN A 37 5.72 3.86 8.98
C GLN A 37 6.69 3.71 10.17
N LEU A 38 7.63 2.76 10.07
CA LEU A 38 8.61 2.53 11.14
C LEU A 38 9.89 3.34 10.94
N LYS A 39 10.28 3.51 9.68
CA LYS A 39 11.45 4.29 9.24
C LYS A 39 11.19 4.80 7.82
N ASP A 40 12.06 5.68 7.34
CA ASP A 40 12.20 5.87 5.88
C ASP A 40 12.24 4.50 5.21
N ASN A 41 11.50 4.35 4.10
CA ASN A 41 11.39 3.14 3.29
C ASN A 41 11.02 1.82 4.02
N VAL A 42 10.60 1.86 5.29
CA VAL A 42 10.21 0.67 6.08
C VAL A 42 8.85 0.88 6.72
N TYR A 43 7.90 -0.01 6.40
CA TYR A 43 6.52 0.07 6.84
C TYR A 43 6.09 -1.25 7.49
N ARG A 44 5.23 -1.17 8.49
CA ARG A 44 4.51 -2.30 9.05
C ARG A 44 3.08 -2.27 8.52
N VAL A 45 2.68 -3.34 7.86
CA VAL A 45 1.32 -3.55 7.38
C VAL A 45 0.67 -4.60 8.27
N GLU A 46 -0.34 -4.18 9.03
CA GLU A 46 -1.16 -5.08 9.83
C GLU A 46 -2.48 -5.33 9.10
N TYR A 47 -2.80 -6.61 8.93
CA TYR A 47 -4.00 -7.04 8.24
C TYR A 47 -4.74 -8.06 9.09
N SER A 48 -6.01 -7.80 9.37
CA SER A 48 -6.91 -8.69 10.10
C SER A 48 -8.04 -9.15 9.18
N VAL A 49 -8.27 -10.46 9.07
CA VAL A 49 -9.37 -11.06 8.29
C VAL A 49 -10.32 -11.86 9.17
N SER A 50 -11.52 -12.13 8.67
CA SER A 50 -12.44 -13.07 9.31
C SER A 50 -11.91 -14.51 9.25
N SER A 51 -12.44 -15.38 10.12
CA SER A 51 -12.04 -16.79 10.27
C SER A 51 -12.37 -17.70 9.08
N PHE A 52 -12.84 -17.16 7.95
CA PHE A 52 -13.22 -17.93 6.76
C PHE A 52 -12.23 -17.86 5.58
N THR A 53 -11.26 -16.94 5.57
CA THR A 53 -10.23 -16.80 4.51
C THR A 53 -9.12 -17.86 4.58
N SER A 54 -8.72 -18.50 3.48
CA SER A 54 -7.59 -19.46 3.54
C SER A 54 -6.24 -18.75 3.77
N GLN A 55 -5.22 -19.44 4.29
CA GLN A 55 -3.88 -18.87 4.45
C GLN A 55 -3.30 -18.40 3.10
N ALA A 56 -3.49 -19.16 2.02
CA ALA A 56 -3.05 -18.77 0.68
C ALA A 56 -3.73 -17.48 0.17
N GLN A 57 -5.03 -17.32 0.46
CA GLN A 57 -5.73 -16.07 0.13
C GLN A 57 -5.20 -14.89 0.96
N LEU A 58 -4.95 -15.10 2.25
CA LEU A 58 -4.36 -14.08 3.13
C LEU A 58 -3.01 -13.60 2.61
N ASP A 59 -2.14 -14.54 2.21
CA ASP A 59 -0.81 -14.24 1.66
C ASP A 59 -0.90 -13.42 0.37
N GLY A 60 -1.79 -13.82 -0.54
CA GLY A 60 -2.05 -13.09 -1.78
C GLY A 60 -2.58 -11.67 -1.53
N TYR A 61 -3.51 -11.53 -0.57
CA TYR A 61 -4.00 -10.20 -0.17
C TYR A 61 -2.88 -9.34 0.39
N LEU A 62 -2.11 -9.87 1.33
CA LEU A 62 -1.04 -9.13 1.98
C LEU A 62 0.04 -8.72 0.98
N GLN A 63 0.44 -9.59 0.06
CA GLN A 63 1.40 -9.27 -0.98
C GLN A 63 0.89 -8.17 -1.91
N ARG A 64 -0.39 -8.24 -2.31
CA ARG A 64 -1.03 -7.17 -3.11
C ARG A 64 -1.05 -5.84 -2.36
N ARG A 65 -1.42 -5.84 -1.07
CA ARG A 65 -1.41 -4.63 -0.22
C ARG A 65 -0.03 -3.99 -0.17
N CYS A 66 1.02 -4.81 0.03
CA CYS A 66 2.40 -4.33 0.04
C CYS A 66 2.79 -3.69 -1.29
N ALA A 67 2.39 -4.29 -2.42
CA ALA A 67 2.64 -3.74 -3.75
C ALA A 67 1.94 -2.38 -3.97
N GLU A 68 0.66 -2.26 -3.60
CA GLU A 68 -0.06 -0.99 -3.73
C GLU A 68 0.55 0.12 -2.87
N LEU A 69 0.93 -0.21 -1.62
CA LEU A 69 1.61 0.73 -0.74
C LEU A 69 2.96 1.15 -1.33
N THR A 70 3.74 0.21 -1.88
CA THR A 70 5.05 0.49 -2.48
C THR A 70 4.97 1.50 -3.62
N LEU A 71 4.01 1.31 -4.54
CA LEU A 71 3.82 2.25 -5.65
C LEU A 71 3.30 3.61 -5.18
N ARG A 72 2.41 3.62 -4.17
CA ARG A 72 1.88 4.85 -3.58
C ARG A 72 2.98 5.72 -2.99
N GLU A 73 3.91 5.10 -2.26
CA GLU A 73 5.04 5.79 -1.63
C GLU A 73 6.16 6.13 -2.65
N GLY A 74 5.99 5.78 -3.93
CA GLY A 74 6.92 6.15 -5.01
C GLY A 74 8.14 5.24 -5.15
N TYR A 75 8.05 4.01 -4.66
CA TYR A 75 9.03 2.94 -4.79
C TYR A 75 8.61 1.93 -5.88
N ASP A 76 9.54 1.07 -6.29
CA ASP A 76 9.33 0.08 -7.36
C ASP A 76 9.30 -1.36 -6.83
N PHE A 77 10.10 -1.64 -5.80
CA PHE A 77 10.28 -2.98 -5.25
C PHE A 77 10.02 -2.99 -3.75
N PHE A 78 9.60 -4.14 -3.24
CA PHE A 78 9.46 -4.37 -1.81
C PHE A 78 9.99 -5.74 -1.39
N HIS A 79 10.53 -5.79 -0.19
CA HIS A 79 11.03 -6.99 0.47
C HIS A 79 10.18 -7.27 1.69
N LEU A 80 9.70 -8.52 1.81
CA LEU A 80 8.96 -8.98 2.97
C LEU A 80 9.96 -9.42 4.04
N ALA A 81 10.31 -8.51 4.95
CA ALA A 81 11.43 -8.70 5.87
C ALA A 81 11.07 -9.57 7.08
N GLN A 82 9.85 -9.45 7.60
CA GLN A 82 9.44 -10.22 8.77
C GLN A 82 7.92 -10.37 8.83
N ARG A 83 7.45 -11.62 8.92
CA ARG A 83 6.07 -11.95 9.22
C ARG A 83 5.94 -12.21 10.72
N ALA A 84 5.00 -11.52 11.36
CA ALA A 84 4.58 -11.82 12.72
C ALA A 84 3.10 -12.20 12.70
N ASP A 85 2.82 -13.49 12.90
CA ASP A 85 1.46 -13.96 13.10
C ASP A 85 1.08 -13.72 14.57
N VAL A 86 0.48 -12.56 14.82
CA VAL A 86 0.10 -12.15 16.17
C VAL A 86 -1.21 -12.84 16.49
N LEU A 87 -1.09 -13.97 17.22
CA LEU A 87 -2.15 -14.79 17.79
C LEU A 87 -2.76 -15.78 16.78
N ALA A 88 -2.38 -17.06 16.87
CA ALA A 88 -2.94 -18.15 16.06
C ALA A 88 -4.49 -18.26 16.07
N PHE A 89 -5.17 -17.58 17.00
CA PHE A 89 -6.63 -17.53 17.13
C PHE A 89 -7.30 -16.26 16.60
N SER A 90 -6.56 -15.15 16.48
CA SER A 90 -7.04 -13.91 15.86
C SER A 90 -6.27 -13.80 14.56
N ARG A 91 -6.90 -14.03 13.40
CA ARG A 91 -6.26 -13.98 12.07
C ARG A 91 -5.80 -12.56 11.71
N ARG A 92 -4.80 -12.11 12.44
CA ARG A 92 -4.15 -10.82 12.43
C ARG A 92 -2.69 -11.10 12.13
N THR A 93 -2.28 -10.76 10.92
CA THR A 93 -0.91 -10.89 10.48
C THR A 93 -0.33 -9.48 10.36
N SER A 94 0.83 -9.29 10.98
CA SER A 94 1.66 -8.11 10.76
C SER A 94 2.82 -8.48 9.85
N MET A 95 3.08 -7.67 8.84
CA MET A 95 4.21 -7.80 7.94
C MET A 95 5.04 -6.53 7.96
N THR A 96 6.34 -6.68 8.17
CA THR A 96 7.31 -5.60 7.95
C THR A 96 7.81 -5.64 6.52
N VAL A 97 7.69 -4.52 5.83
CA VAL A 97 8.02 -4.36 4.42
C VAL A 97 9.11 -3.31 4.28
N THR A 98 10.16 -3.63 3.55
CA THR A 98 11.20 -2.66 3.17
C THR A 98 11.11 -2.37 1.67
N MET A 99 11.05 -1.09 1.30
CA MET A 99 10.84 -0.65 -0.07
C MET A 99 12.13 -0.13 -0.70
N TYR A 100 12.23 -0.28 -2.02
CA TYR A 100 13.39 0.12 -2.81
C TYR A 100 12.97 0.77 -4.12
N LYS A 101 13.77 1.74 -4.57
CA LYS A 101 13.53 2.49 -5.80
C LYS A 101 14.58 2.15 -6.85
N GLY A 102 14.18 2.06 -8.11
CA GLY A 102 15.08 1.92 -9.24
C GLY A 102 15.51 0.47 -9.51
N ARG A 103 16.52 -0.06 -8.80
CA ARG A 103 17.02 -1.42 -9.04
C ARG A 103 16.57 -2.39 -7.97
N LYS A 104 16.12 -3.58 -8.39
CA LYS A 104 15.83 -4.71 -7.51
C LYS A 104 17.11 -5.06 -6.71
N PRO A 105 17.09 -5.05 -5.37
CA PRO A 105 18.20 -5.55 -4.58
C PRO A 105 18.50 -7.02 -4.89
N ALA A 106 19.76 -7.34 -5.18
CA ALA A 106 20.20 -8.69 -5.55
C ALA A 106 20.51 -9.58 -4.34
N TRP A 107 20.52 -9.01 -3.13
CA TRP A 107 20.92 -9.70 -1.90
C TRP A 107 19.76 -10.40 -1.19
N ALA A 108 18.52 -10.16 -1.62
CA ALA A 108 17.33 -10.75 -1.02
C ALA A 108 16.52 -11.50 -2.07
N ASP A 109 16.26 -12.78 -1.79
CA ASP A 109 15.44 -13.65 -2.63
C ASP A 109 13.97 -13.21 -2.63
N ASP A 110 13.45 -12.74 -1.49
CA ASP A 110 12.03 -12.38 -1.29
C ASP A 110 11.70 -10.92 -1.65
N VAL A 111 12.29 -10.44 -2.75
CA VAL A 111 12.06 -9.09 -3.26
C VAL A 111 11.11 -9.17 -4.46
N TYR A 112 10.04 -8.39 -4.41
CA TYR A 112 8.99 -8.37 -5.40
C TYR A 112 8.95 -7.03 -6.13
N ASP A 113 8.72 -7.08 -7.44
CA ASP A 113 8.32 -5.90 -8.22
C ASP A 113 6.85 -5.62 -7.95
N ALA A 114 6.55 -4.40 -7.50
CA ALA A 114 5.20 -4.03 -7.12
C ALA A 114 4.22 -4.07 -8.31
N ARG A 115 4.65 -3.66 -9.51
CA ARG A 115 3.79 -3.67 -10.71
C ARG A 115 3.48 -5.09 -11.15
N ASP A 116 4.49 -5.95 -11.13
CA ASP A 116 4.35 -7.36 -11.50
C ASP A 116 3.38 -8.09 -10.55
N VAL A 117 3.49 -7.86 -9.24
CA VAL A 117 2.54 -8.40 -8.25
C VAL A 117 1.11 -7.98 -8.53
N LEU A 118 0.85 -6.70 -8.83
CA LEU A 118 -0.50 -6.22 -9.14
C LEU A 118 -1.04 -6.81 -10.44
N SER A 119 -0.21 -6.99 -11.47
CA SER A 119 -0.63 -7.63 -12.71
C SER A 119 -1.03 -9.10 -12.51
N ARG A 120 -0.26 -9.88 -11.73
CA ARG A 120 -0.61 -11.27 -11.40
C ARG A 120 -1.89 -11.37 -10.57
N SER A 121 -2.06 -10.46 -9.62
CA SER A 121 -3.24 -10.43 -8.75
C SER A 121 -4.53 -10.14 -9.52
N ALA A 122 -4.47 -9.26 -10.54
CA ALA A 122 -5.62 -8.93 -11.37
C ALA A 122 -6.11 -10.11 -12.24
N VAL A 123 -5.18 -10.95 -12.70
CA VAL A 123 -5.49 -12.15 -13.50
C VAL A 123 -6.20 -13.20 -12.65
N VAL A 124 -5.77 -13.40 -11.40
CA VAL A 124 -6.37 -14.40 -10.50
C VAL A 124 -7.82 -14.05 -10.15
N LEU A 125 -8.18 -12.77 -10.05
CA LEU A 125 -9.53 -12.33 -9.71
C LEU A 125 -10.51 -12.32 -10.89
N SER A 126 -10.02 -12.47 -12.14
CA SER A 126 -10.87 -12.45 -13.35
C SER A 126 -11.18 -13.85 -13.89
N GLY A 127 -10.72 -14.91 -13.22
CA GLY A 127 -10.76 -16.28 -13.71
C GLY A 127 -11.66 -17.25 -12.95
N ASP A 128 -12.50 -16.77 -12.01
CA ASP A 128 -13.53 -17.55 -11.32
C ASP A 128 -14.94 -17.19 -11.83
#